data_AF-A0A959FPM1-F1
#
_entry.id   AF-A0A959FPM1-F1
#
_cell.length_a   1.000
_cell.length_b   1.000
_cell.length_c   1.000
_cell.angle_alpha   90.00
_cell.angle_beta   90.00
_cell.angle_gamma   90.00
#
_symmetry.space_group_name_H-M   'P 1'
#
loop_
_entity.id
_entity.type
_entity.pdbx_description
1 polymer ?
#
loop_
_entity_poly.entity_id
_entity_poly.type
_entity_poly.pdbx_seq_one_letter_code
_entity_poly.pdbx_strand_id
1 'polypeptide(L)'
;MELIRLDEFRRYYNTHIFPELQRTERLRRRLLTLLFLSAFFGLAAMIFVLSLGIALINLFLLLPFTFYLFYLGYRMQRFRQRFKPRIVGLILDFMNDTLNFSELHYESRNRIEKDTFLESGLFKTTADYYEGEDYIRGRVGEMPFEMSELVVREPAPMTNKLQEVFEGVFLYAVFPEEDTEGSVIVWPRRRKQDLISAIKEYTWDGGFNQDYEIM
;
A
#
# COMPACT_ATOMS: atom_id res chain seq x y z
N MET A 1 -9.12 22.61 17.81
CA MET A 1 -8.89 21.48 16.89
C MET A 1 -9.82 20.36 17.34
N GLU A 2 -11.02 20.25 16.77
CA GLU A 2 -11.92 19.14 17.10
C GLU A 2 -11.29 17.85 16.58
N LEU A 3 -10.83 17.00 17.50
CA LEU A 3 -10.42 15.64 17.20
C LEU A 3 -11.61 14.90 16.58
N ILE A 4 -11.37 14.06 15.58
CA ILE A 4 -12.38 13.19 14.98
C ILE A 4 -13.20 12.55 16.10
N ARG A 5 -14.49 12.87 16.18
CA ARG A 5 -15.36 12.32 17.22
C ARG A 5 -15.52 10.83 16.93
N LEU A 6 -14.81 9.99 17.70
CA LEU A 6 -14.79 8.54 17.50
C LEU A 6 -16.20 7.92 17.44
N ASP A 7 -17.16 8.52 18.13
CA ASP A 7 -18.57 8.11 18.12
C ASP A 7 -19.27 8.36 16.78
N GLU A 8 -18.91 9.43 16.08
CA GLU A 8 -19.42 9.75 14.75
C GLU A 8 -18.82 8.81 13.71
N PHE A 9 -17.49 8.60 13.76
CA PHE A 9 -16.84 7.59 12.94
C PHE A 9 -17.41 6.20 13.18
N ARG A 10 -17.65 5.81 14.43
CA ARG A 10 -18.25 4.50 14.76
C ARG A 10 -19.66 4.36 14.18
N ARG A 11 -20.47 5.42 14.20
CA ARG A 11 -21.79 5.42 13.56
C ARG A 11 -21.69 5.30 12.05
N TYR A 12 -20.80 6.07 11.41
CA TYR A 12 -20.57 5.99 9.96
C TYR A 12 -20.04 4.60 9.55
N TYR A 13 -19.07 4.07 10.30
CA TYR A 13 -18.52 2.74 10.10
C TYR A 13 -19.62 1.67 10.11
N ASN A 14 -20.49 1.67 11.13
CA ASN A 14 -21.55 0.67 11.24
C ASN A 14 -22.62 0.80 10.15
N THR A 15 -22.85 2.00 9.63
CA THR A 15 -23.92 2.29 8.66
C THR A 15 -23.49 2.15 7.21
N HIS A 16 -22.26 2.56 6.87
CA HIS A 16 -21.78 2.64 5.48
C HIS A 16 -20.68 1.61 5.20
N ILE A 17 -19.65 1.53 6.05
CA ILE A 17 -18.47 0.68 5.80
C ILE A 17 -18.78 -0.79 6.09
N PHE A 18 -19.37 -1.09 7.24
CA PHE A 18 -19.61 -2.45 7.71
C PHE A 18 -20.52 -3.27 6.78
N PRO A 19 -21.64 -2.74 6.25
CA PRO A 19 -22.45 -3.47 5.28
C PRO A 19 -21.68 -3.80 3.99
N GLU A 20 -20.82 -2.90 3.52
CA GLU A 20 -19.97 -3.14 2.34
C GLU A 20 -18.87 -4.17 2.61
N LEU A 21 -18.27 -4.15 3.80
CA LEU A 21 -17.36 -5.20 4.27
C LEU A 21 -18.05 -6.56 4.33
N GLN A 22 -19.28 -6.62 4.84
CA GLN A 22 -20.05 -7.87 4.86
C GLN A 22 -20.40 -8.36 3.44
N ARG A 23 -20.81 -7.46 2.55
CA ARG A 23 -21.12 -7.80 1.15
C ARG A 23 -19.90 -8.39 0.44
N THR A 24 -18.75 -7.73 0.58
CA THR A 24 -17.49 -8.17 -0.01
C THR A 24 -16.98 -9.47 0.63
N GLU A 25 -17.16 -9.66 1.94
CA GLU A 25 -16.81 -10.90 2.62
C GLU A 25 -17.64 -12.10 2.14
N ARG A 26 -18.95 -11.92 1.95
CA ARG A 26 -19.82 -12.96 1.37
C ARG A 26 -19.37 -13.35 -0.04
N LEU A 27 -18.99 -12.37 -0.86
CA LEU A 27 -18.45 -12.61 -2.20
C LEU A 27 -17.11 -13.36 -2.14
N ARG A 28 -16.19 -12.95 -1.25
CA ARG A 28 -14.90 -13.61 -1.02
C ARG A 28 -15.10 -15.07 -0.63
N ARG A 29 -15.95 -15.34 0.37
CA ARG A 29 -16.28 -16.69 0.81
C ARG A 29 -16.88 -17.52 -0.31
N ARG A 30 -17.85 -16.99 -1.06
CA ARG A 30 -18.46 -17.70 -2.19
C ARG A 30 -17.43 -18.07 -3.26
N LEU A 31 -16.55 -17.15 -3.62
CA LEU A 31 -15.48 -17.41 -4.60
C LEU A 31 -14.49 -18.46 -4.08
N LEU A 32 -14.08 -18.38 -2.81
CA LEU A 32 -13.19 -19.37 -2.19
C LEU A 32 -13.86 -20.75 -2.11
N THR A 33 -15.13 -20.82 -1.73
CA THR A 33 -15.86 -22.09 -1.70
C THR A 33 -16.00 -22.68 -3.10
N LEU A 34 -16.31 -21.87 -4.12
CA LEU A 34 -16.41 -22.35 -5.50
C LEU A 34 -15.06 -22.83 -6.03
N LEU A 35 -13.98 -22.10 -5.74
CA LEU A 35 -12.63 -22.48 -6.11
C LEU A 35 -12.23 -23.80 -5.44
N PHE A 36 -12.43 -23.92 -4.13
CA PHE A 36 -12.14 -25.15 -3.39
C PHE A 36 -12.96 -26.35 -3.88
N LEU A 37 -14.28 -26.18 -4.05
CA LEU A 37 -15.15 -27.26 -4.54
C LEU A 37 -14.75 -27.68 -5.95
N SER A 38 -14.50 -26.71 -6.83
CA SER A 38 -14.08 -26.99 -8.21
C SER A 38 -12.73 -27.67 -8.29
N ALA A 39 -11.76 -27.26 -7.46
CA ALA A 39 -10.46 -27.91 -7.38
C ALA A 39 -10.60 -29.34 -6.84
N PHE A 40 -11.42 -29.56 -5.80
CA PHE A 40 -11.66 -30.88 -5.21
C PHE A 40 -12.31 -31.84 -6.22
N PHE A 41 -13.43 -31.44 -6.84
CA PHE A 41 -14.11 -32.27 -7.84
C PHE A 41 -13.28 -32.46 -9.10
N GLY A 42 -12.53 -31.44 -9.51
CA GLY A 42 -11.61 -31.54 -10.64
C GLY A 42 -10.47 -32.51 -10.41
N LEU A 43 -9.88 -32.50 -9.23
CA LEU A 43 -8.82 -33.44 -8.86
C LEU A 43 -9.36 -34.87 -8.78
N ALA A 44 -10.55 -35.07 -8.18
CA ALA A 44 -11.21 -36.37 -8.17
C ALA A 44 -11.53 -36.88 -9.60
N ALA A 45 -12.07 -36.02 -10.46
CA ALA A 45 -12.33 -36.35 -11.85
C ALA A 45 -11.03 -36.66 -12.62
N MET A 46 -9.96 -35.91 -12.37
CA MET A 46 -8.65 -36.14 -12.99
C MET A 46 -8.09 -37.52 -12.62
N ILE A 47 -8.14 -37.91 -11.35
CA ILE A 47 -7.71 -39.25 -10.89
C ILE A 47 -8.54 -40.34 -11.59
N PHE A 48 -9.86 -40.18 -11.64
CA PHE A 48 -10.76 -41.13 -12.29
C PHE A 48 -10.46 -41.27 -13.79
N VAL A 49 -10.28 -40.15 -14.49
CA VAL A 49 -10.01 -40.11 -15.93
C VAL A 49 -8.64 -40.71 -16.27
N LEU A 50 -7.61 -40.46 -15.45
CA LEU A 50 -6.31 -41.12 -15.59
C LEU A 50 -6.40 -42.64 -15.40
N SER A 51 -7.27 -43.12 -14.52
CA SER A 51 -7.46 -44.57 -14.30
C SER A 51 -8.09 -45.29 -15.50
N LEU A 52 -8.81 -44.58 -16.38
CA LEU A 52 -9.42 -45.15 -17.59
C LEU A 52 -8.42 -45.34 -18.73
N GLY A 53 -7.26 -44.66 -18.71
CA GLY A 53 -6.20 -44.83 -19.72
C GLY A 53 -6.51 -44.27 -21.13
N ILE A 54 -7.61 -43.53 -21.30
CA ILE A 54 -8.05 -43.02 -22.62
C ILE A 54 -7.56 -41.58 -22.84
N ALA A 55 -6.43 -41.42 -23.52
CA ALA A 55 -5.76 -40.12 -23.70
C ALA A 55 -6.64 -39.01 -24.31
N LEU A 56 -7.51 -39.35 -25.26
CA LEU A 56 -8.42 -38.38 -25.91
C LEU A 56 -9.47 -37.81 -24.94
N ILE A 57 -10.01 -38.63 -24.05
CA ILE A 57 -10.99 -38.21 -23.03
C ILE A 57 -10.30 -37.30 -21.99
N ASN A 58 -9.06 -37.65 -21.62
CA ASN A 58 -8.26 -36.85 -20.69
C ASN A 58 -8.05 -35.43 -21.21
N LEU A 59 -7.64 -35.28 -22.47
CA LEU A 59 -7.39 -33.97 -23.08
C LEU A 59 -8.67 -33.14 -23.17
N PHE A 60 -9.78 -33.76 -23.57
CA PHE A 60 -11.07 -33.09 -23.75
C PHE A 60 -11.67 -32.56 -22.44
N LEU A 61 -11.47 -33.27 -21.31
CA LEU A 61 -11.93 -32.80 -19.99
C LEU A 61 -10.98 -31.77 -19.34
N LEU A 62 -9.66 -31.93 -19.50
CA LEU A 62 -8.69 -31.06 -18.83
C LEU A 62 -8.71 -29.62 -19.36
N LEU A 63 -8.94 -29.45 -20.66
CA LEU A 63 -8.93 -28.13 -21.29
C LEU A 63 -10.02 -27.19 -20.73
N PRO A 64 -11.32 -27.50 -20.78
CA PRO A 64 -12.36 -26.61 -20.23
C PRO A 64 -12.22 -26.43 -18.70
N PHE A 65 -11.73 -27.45 -17.99
CA PHE A 65 -11.53 -27.38 -16.55
C PHE A 65 -10.43 -26.38 -16.16
N THR A 66 -9.29 -26.40 -16.86
CA THR A 66 -8.19 -25.45 -16.64
C THR A 66 -8.60 -24.02 -16.99
N PHE A 67 -9.34 -23.81 -18.09
CA PHE A 67 -9.93 -22.50 -18.42
C PHE A 67 -10.88 -21.99 -17.32
N TYR A 68 -11.71 -22.88 -16.76
CA TYR A 68 -12.62 -22.51 -15.68
C TYR A 68 -11.88 -22.10 -14.40
N LEU A 69 -10.82 -22.83 -14.01
CA LEU A 69 -9.98 -22.46 -12.87
C LEU A 69 -9.29 -21.11 -13.10
N PHE A 70 -8.75 -20.88 -14.30
CA PHE A 70 -8.15 -19.60 -14.67
C PHE A 70 -9.15 -18.44 -14.58
N TYR A 71 -10.38 -18.65 -15.06
CA TYR A 71 -11.47 -17.68 -14.94
C TYR A 71 -11.82 -17.34 -13.48
N LEU A 72 -11.86 -18.35 -12.60
CA LEU A 72 -12.07 -18.12 -11.16
C LEU A 72 -10.93 -17.33 -10.52
N GLY A 73 -9.68 -17.66 -10.87
CA GLY A 73 -8.49 -16.92 -10.44
C GLY A 73 -8.55 -15.44 -10.87
N TYR A 74 -8.89 -15.18 -12.13
CA TYR A 74 -9.09 -13.83 -12.66
C TYR A 74 -10.20 -13.07 -11.90
N ARG A 75 -11.32 -13.73 -11.61
CA ARG A 75 -12.41 -13.14 -10.80
C ARG A 75 -11.95 -12.76 -9.39
N MET A 76 -11.13 -13.59 -8.76
CA MET A 76 -10.57 -13.31 -7.43
C MET A 76 -9.62 -12.10 -7.46
N GLN A 77 -8.74 -12.04 -8.47
CA GLN A 77 -7.82 -10.92 -8.63
C GLN A 77 -8.58 -9.61 -8.85
N ARG A 78 -9.61 -9.62 -9.71
CA ARG A 78 -10.48 -8.45 -9.95
C ARG A 78 -11.24 -8.03 -8.70
N PHE A 79 -11.65 -8.98 -7.86
CA PHE A 79 -12.27 -8.68 -6.56
C PHE A 79 -11.27 -7.95 -5.64
N ARG A 80 -10.05 -8.46 -5.49
CA ARG A 80 -9.01 -7.84 -4.66
C ARG A 80 -8.69 -6.41 -5.11
N GLN A 81 -8.60 -6.18 -6.42
CA GLN A 81 -8.32 -4.85 -6.99
C GLN A 81 -9.43 -3.83 -6.74
N ARG A 82 -10.68 -4.27 -6.54
CA ARG A 82 -11.82 -3.37 -6.31
C ARG A 82 -12.11 -3.14 -4.84
N PHE A 83 -11.67 -4.04 -3.98
CA PHE A 83 -11.94 -3.99 -2.55
C PHE A 83 -11.27 -2.77 -1.90
N LYS A 84 -9.94 -2.63 -2.06
CA LYS A 84 -9.16 -1.53 -1.46
C LYS A 84 -9.73 -0.14 -1.84
N PRO A 85 -9.87 0.21 -3.15
CA PRO A 85 -10.47 1.50 -3.55
C PRO A 85 -11.85 1.79 -2.99
N ARG A 86 -12.69 0.77 -2.87
CA ARG A 86 -14.04 0.97 -2.36
C ARG A 86 -14.07 1.28 -0.88
N ILE A 87 -13.29 0.56 -0.07
CA ILE A 87 -13.28 0.76 1.38
C ILE A 87 -12.51 2.03 1.75
N VAL A 88 -11.35 2.25 1.14
CA VAL A 88 -10.56 3.47 1.37
C VAL A 88 -11.34 4.70 0.90
N GLY A 89 -12.03 4.64 -0.24
CA GLY A 89 -12.92 5.70 -0.70
C GLY A 89 -13.96 6.09 0.35
N LEU A 90 -14.68 5.12 0.93
CA LEU A 90 -15.66 5.40 1.99
C LEU A 90 -15.05 6.04 3.24
N ILE A 91 -13.80 5.69 3.57
CA ILE A 91 -13.07 6.29 4.69
C ILE A 91 -12.71 7.75 4.35
N LEU A 92 -12.20 8.01 3.15
CA LEU A 92 -11.86 9.35 2.71
C LEU A 92 -13.09 10.23 2.53
N ASP A 93 -14.22 9.69 2.09
CA ASP A 93 -15.50 10.40 2.02
C ASP A 93 -15.91 10.88 3.42
N PHE A 94 -15.81 10.01 4.43
CA PHE A 94 -16.05 10.39 5.83
C PHE A 94 -15.06 11.46 6.31
N MET A 95 -13.79 11.36 5.93
CA MET A 95 -12.78 12.34 6.32
C MET A 95 -13.01 13.70 5.64
N ASN A 96 -13.42 13.74 4.37
CA ASN A 96 -13.77 14.97 3.67
C ASN A 96 -14.93 15.72 4.36
N ASP A 97 -15.83 14.99 5.03
CA ASP A 97 -16.93 15.59 5.80
C ASP A 97 -16.47 16.14 7.17
N THR A 98 -15.25 15.81 7.62
CA THR A 98 -14.70 16.36 8.88
C THR A 98 -14.04 17.72 8.68
N LEU A 99 -14.19 18.61 9.67
CA LEU A 99 -13.50 19.90 9.68
C LEU A 99 -11.99 19.66 9.56
N ASN A 100 -11.39 20.34 8.58
CA ASN A 100 -9.96 20.42 8.23
C ASN A 100 -9.50 19.57 7.05
N PHE A 101 -10.20 18.51 6.62
CA PHE A 101 -9.77 17.78 5.42
C PHE A 101 -10.58 18.22 4.20
N SER A 102 -9.91 18.38 3.06
CA SER A 102 -10.58 18.66 1.79
C SER A 102 -9.83 18.03 0.63
N GLU A 103 -10.55 17.83 -0.48
CA GLU A 103 -10.00 17.32 -1.74
C GLU A 103 -9.27 15.97 -1.60
N LEU A 104 -9.72 15.10 -0.69
CA LEU A 104 -9.10 13.79 -0.51
C LEU A 104 -9.39 12.89 -1.73
N HIS A 105 -8.32 12.37 -2.33
CA HIS A 105 -8.34 11.45 -3.45
C HIS A 105 -7.46 10.24 -3.16
N TYR A 106 -7.90 9.06 -3.61
CA TYR A 106 -7.17 7.80 -3.46
C TYR A 106 -6.94 7.07 -4.77
N GLU A 107 -5.72 6.61 -4.97
CA GLU A 107 -5.28 5.83 -6.12
C GLU A 107 -4.49 4.60 -5.68
N SER A 108 -5.14 3.44 -5.63
CA SER A 108 -4.55 2.20 -5.08
C SER A 108 -3.26 1.72 -5.75
N ARG A 109 -3.02 2.10 -7.01
CA ARG A 109 -1.88 1.63 -7.82
C ARG A 109 -0.82 2.71 -8.05
N ASN A 110 -1.11 3.93 -7.63
CA ASN A 110 -0.20 5.04 -7.77
C ASN A 110 0.64 5.15 -6.50
N ARG A 111 1.66 6.01 -6.54
CA ARG A 111 2.58 6.29 -5.43
C ARG A 111 3.13 7.70 -5.59
N ILE A 112 3.70 8.23 -4.51
CA ILE A 112 4.48 9.47 -4.58
C ILE A 112 5.61 9.32 -5.60
N GLU A 113 5.94 10.41 -6.28
CA GLU A 113 7.01 10.40 -7.27
C GLU A 113 8.37 10.16 -6.61
N LYS A 114 9.25 9.46 -7.33
CA LYS A 114 10.61 9.17 -6.85
C LYS A 114 11.37 10.47 -6.54
N ASP A 115 11.17 11.51 -7.34
CA ASP A 115 11.86 12.79 -7.18
C ASP A 115 11.46 13.45 -5.84
N THR A 116 10.16 13.48 -5.50
CA THR A 116 9.68 13.97 -4.19
C THR A 116 10.30 13.20 -3.01
N PHE A 117 10.47 11.88 -3.14
CA PHE A 117 11.14 11.08 -2.12
C PHE A 117 12.62 11.46 -1.98
N LEU A 118 13.33 11.64 -3.09
CA LEU A 118 14.74 12.02 -3.08
C LEU A 118 14.97 13.46 -2.58
N GLU A 119 14.10 14.39 -2.98
CA GLU A 119 14.10 15.79 -2.54
C GLU A 119 13.92 15.93 -1.01
N SER A 120 13.31 14.94 -0.35
CA SER A 120 13.15 14.96 1.10
C SER A 120 14.48 14.96 1.87
N GLY A 121 15.56 14.45 1.27
CA GLY A 121 16.87 14.34 1.91
C GLY A 121 16.91 13.44 3.15
N LEU A 122 15.83 12.70 3.45
CA LEU A 122 15.72 11.88 4.67
C LEU A 122 16.63 10.64 4.63
N PHE A 123 16.94 10.16 3.42
CA PHE A 123 17.73 8.98 3.18
C PHE A 123 18.78 9.25 2.10
N LYS A 124 20.02 8.85 2.36
CA LYS A 124 21.07 8.80 1.35
C LYS A 124 20.84 7.59 0.45
N THR A 125 20.24 7.77 -0.72
CA THR A 125 20.00 6.66 -1.64
C THR A 125 19.83 7.11 -3.09
N THR A 126 20.19 6.22 -4.01
CA THR A 126 19.85 6.30 -5.44
C THR A 126 18.44 5.77 -5.74
N ALA A 127 17.82 5.08 -4.78
CA ALA A 127 16.50 4.45 -4.89
C ALA A 127 16.34 3.65 -6.19
N ASP A 128 17.30 2.76 -6.50
CA ASP A 128 17.32 1.96 -7.73
C ASP A 128 16.07 1.09 -7.89
N TYR A 129 15.57 0.57 -6.76
CA TYR A 129 14.29 -0.10 -6.68
C TYR A 129 13.32 0.78 -5.92
N TYR A 130 12.28 1.23 -6.61
CA TYR A 130 11.27 2.14 -6.08
C TYR A 130 9.87 1.67 -6.48
N GLU A 131 9.22 0.97 -5.56
CA GLU A 131 7.84 0.51 -5.68
C GLU A 131 6.97 1.14 -4.61
N GLY A 132 5.66 1.19 -4.85
CA GLY A 132 4.71 1.74 -3.91
C GLY A 132 3.27 1.49 -4.32
N GLU A 133 2.38 1.59 -3.36
CA GLU A 133 0.94 1.50 -3.55
C GLU A 133 0.21 2.47 -2.61
N ASP A 134 -1.12 2.51 -2.72
CA ASP A 134 -1.99 3.23 -1.80
C ASP A 134 -1.71 4.74 -1.69
N TYR A 135 -1.60 5.41 -2.85
CA TYR A 135 -1.45 6.87 -2.93
C TYR A 135 -2.73 7.60 -2.50
N ILE A 136 -2.56 8.57 -1.61
CA ILE A 136 -3.60 9.47 -1.11
C ILE A 136 -3.06 10.89 -1.24
N ARG A 137 -3.87 11.81 -1.76
CA ARG A 137 -3.58 13.24 -1.79
C ARG A 137 -4.77 14.05 -1.32
N GLY A 138 -4.53 15.25 -0.81
CA GLY A 138 -5.58 16.20 -0.45
C GLY A 138 -5.00 17.38 0.32
N ARG A 139 -5.84 18.04 1.12
CA ARG A 139 -5.46 19.22 1.91
C ARG A 139 -5.89 19.06 3.37
N VAL A 140 -5.05 19.55 4.29
CA VAL A 140 -5.39 19.76 5.70
C VAL A 140 -5.39 21.27 5.99
N GLY A 141 -6.57 21.88 6.10
CA GLY A 141 -6.70 23.33 6.04
C GLY A 141 -6.18 23.84 4.69
N GLU A 142 -5.14 24.67 4.71
CA GLU A 142 -4.46 25.17 3.50
C GLU A 142 -3.22 24.38 3.08
N MET A 143 -2.86 23.35 3.85
CA MET A 143 -1.65 22.55 3.62
C MET A 143 -1.96 21.38 2.67
N PRO A 144 -1.50 21.40 1.40
CA PRO A 144 -1.58 20.21 0.56
C PRO A 144 -0.65 19.12 1.10
N PHE A 145 -1.10 17.88 1.02
CA PHE A 145 -0.32 16.71 1.41
C PHE A 145 -0.55 15.53 0.46
N GLU A 146 0.45 14.67 0.42
CA GLU A 146 0.46 13.41 -0.31
C GLU A 146 1.03 12.32 0.60
N MET A 147 0.50 11.11 0.50
CA MET A 147 1.06 9.95 1.19
C MET A 147 0.91 8.69 0.36
N SER A 148 1.87 7.77 0.48
CA SER A 148 1.77 6.43 -0.10
C SER A 148 2.62 5.44 0.67
N GLU A 149 2.29 4.15 0.57
CA GLU A 149 3.18 3.09 1.02
C GLU A 149 4.29 2.91 -0.01
N LEU A 150 5.55 2.96 0.43
CA LEU A 150 6.73 2.83 -0.43
C LEU A 150 7.62 1.69 0.06
N VAL A 151 8.24 1.02 -0.91
CA VAL A 151 9.31 0.06 -0.72
C VAL A 151 10.49 0.52 -1.56
N VAL A 152 11.53 1.01 -0.88
CA VAL A 152 12.72 1.58 -1.49
C VAL A 152 13.92 0.71 -1.12
N ARG A 153 14.64 0.26 -2.15
CA ARG A 153 15.84 -0.58 -1.99
C ARG A 153 16.95 -0.10 -2.92
N GLU A 154 18.18 -0.37 -2.51
CA GLU A 154 19.38 -0.05 -3.28
C GLU A 154 20.38 -1.23 -3.29
N PRO A 155 21.28 -1.33 -4.26
CA PRO A 155 22.34 -2.33 -4.27
C PRO A 155 23.30 -2.12 -3.10
N ALA A 156 23.56 -3.16 -2.31
CA ALA A 156 24.54 -3.06 -1.23
C ALA A 156 25.96 -2.82 -1.80
N PRO A 157 26.77 -1.92 -1.23
CA PRO A 157 28.08 -1.57 -1.80
C PRO A 157 29.05 -2.74 -1.96
N MET A 158 28.96 -3.74 -1.08
CA MET A 158 29.86 -4.90 -1.05
C MET A 158 29.19 -6.20 -1.47
N THR A 159 27.90 -6.17 -1.80
CA THR A 159 27.15 -7.38 -2.15
C THR A 159 26.17 -7.05 -3.25
N ASN A 160 26.07 -7.89 -4.29
CA ASN A 160 25.09 -7.70 -5.35
C ASN A 160 23.64 -8.04 -4.92
N LYS A 161 23.31 -7.78 -3.65
CA LYS A 161 21.98 -7.95 -3.06
C LYS A 161 21.36 -6.58 -2.85
N LEU A 162 20.04 -6.52 -2.99
CA LEU A 162 19.27 -5.34 -2.61
C LEU A 162 19.21 -5.22 -1.09
N GLN A 163 19.55 -4.05 -0.58
CA GLN A 163 19.37 -3.64 0.80
C GLN A 163 18.15 -2.72 0.91
N GLU A 164 17.37 -2.89 1.96
CA GLU A 164 16.23 -2.02 2.27
C GLU A 164 16.72 -0.66 2.77
N VAL A 165 16.18 0.40 2.18
CA VAL A 165 16.40 1.79 2.59
C VAL A 165 15.18 2.30 3.37
N PHE A 166 13.99 2.04 2.84
CA PHE A 166 12.73 2.45 3.43
C PHE A 166 11.61 1.47 3.05
N GLU A 167 10.86 1.02 4.05
CA GLU A 167 9.62 0.25 3.85
C GLU A 167 8.56 0.81 4.82
N GLY A 168 7.49 1.39 4.26
CA GLY A 168 6.40 1.93 5.07
C GLY A 168 5.68 3.10 4.41
N VAL A 169 4.94 3.85 5.23
CA VAL A 169 4.14 5.00 4.77
C VAL A 169 5.02 6.25 4.72
N PHE A 170 5.16 6.81 3.53
CA PHE A 170 5.81 8.10 3.29
C PHE A 170 4.75 9.19 3.19
N LEU A 171 4.94 10.28 3.92
CA LEU A 171 4.06 11.44 3.94
C LEU A 171 4.88 12.67 3.52
N TYR A 172 4.36 13.39 2.53
CA TYR A 172 4.88 14.65 2.05
C TYR A 172 3.81 15.72 2.25
N ALA A 173 4.16 16.86 2.83
CA ALA A 173 3.23 17.96 3.04
C ALA A 173 3.95 19.29 2.82
N VAL A 174 3.25 20.25 2.24
CA VAL A 174 3.80 21.58 1.95
C VAL A 174 3.13 22.60 2.85
N PHE A 175 3.95 23.22 3.69
CA PHE A 175 3.56 24.34 4.53
C PHE A 175 3.41 25.61 3.66
N PRO A 176 2.30 26.35 3.75
CA PRO A 176 2.04 27.52 2.91
C PRO A 176 2.92 28.75 3.22
N GLU A 177 3.78 28.68 4.24
CA GLU A 177 4.70 29.75 4.63
C GLU A 177 5.79 30.00 3.56
N GLU A 178 5.75 31.17 2.91
CA GLU A 178 6.65 31.53 1.80
C GLU A 178 8.08 31.90 2.24
N ASP A 179 8.28 32.34 3.49
CA ASP A 179 9.55 32.92 3.98
C ASP A 179 10.40 31.95 4.82
N THR A 180 10.25 30.64 4.61
CA THR A 180 11.04 29.64 5.37
C THR A 180 12.27 29.21 4.58
N GLU A 181 13.44 29.62 5.04
CA GLU A 181 14.73 29.18 4.48
C GLU A 181 15.42 28.17 5.42
N GLY A 182 16.12 27.21 4.81
CA GLY A 182 16.89 26.19 5.51
C GLY A 182 16.19 24.84 5.60
N SER A 183 16.86 23.89 6.23
CA SER A 183 16.36 22.54 6.42
C SER A 183 16.57 22.10 7.87
N VAL A 184 15.66 21.27 8.36
CA VAL A 184 15.77 20.61 9.67
C VAL A 184 15.33 19.16 9.47
N ILE A 185 16.19 18.23 9.84
CA ILE A 185 15.86 16.79 9.78
C ILE A 185 15.84 16.22 11.20
N VAL A 186 14.78 15.45 11.50
CA VAL A 186 14.61 14.78 12.78
C VAL A 186 14.59 13.27 12.55
N TRP A 187 15.62 12.58 13.02
CA TRP A 187 15.70 11.12 12.96
C TRP A 187 15.38 10.47 14.31
N PRO A 188 14.70 9.31 14.31
CA PRO A 188 14.47 8.56 15.54
C PRO A 188 15.77 8.04 16.15
N ARG A 189 16.06 8.39 17.41
CA ARG A 189 17.27 7.93 18.14
C ARG A 189 17.47 6.40 18.10
N ARG A 190 16.38 5.62 18.15
CA ARG A 190 16.43 4.14 18.13
C ARG A 190 16.95 3.55 16.82
N ARG A 191 16.81 4.26 15.69
CA ARG A 191 17.27 3.82 14.35
C ARG A 191 18.52 4.57 13.89
N LYS A 192 19.20 5.28 14.79
CA LYS A 192 20.39 6.09 14.46
C LYS A 192 21.47 5.29 13.75
N GLN A 193 21.66 4.01 14.12
CA GLN A 193 22.67 3.14 13.50
C GLN A 193 22.41 2.91 12.01
N ASP A 194 21.14 2.76 11.63
CA ASP A 194 20.74 2.55 10.23
C ASP A 194 20.83 3.83 9.40
N LEU A 195 20.83 4.99 10.06
CA LEU A 195 20.76 6.32 9.45
C LEU A 195 22.10 7.07 9.45
N ILE A 196 23.20 6.42 9.86
CA ILE A 196 24.53 7.06 9.97
C ILE A 196 24.94 7.73 8.64
N SER A 197 24.67 7.06 7.52
CA SER A 197 25.04 7.58 6.19
C SER A 197 24.27 8.86 5.85
N ALA A 198 22.97 8.92 6.14
CA ALA A 198 22.13 10.10 5.92
C ALA A 198 22.53 11.25 6.86
N ILE A 199 22.79 10.96 8.14
CA ILE A 199 23.25 11.96 9.12
C ILE A 199 24.57 12.59 8.69
N LYS A 200 25.53 11.77 8.22
CA LYS A 200 26.83 12.26 7.75
C LYS A 200 26.72 13.17 6.53
N GLU A 201 25.88 12.80 5.57
CA GLU A 201 25.64 13.61 4.37
C GLU A 201 25.01 14.96 4.72
N TYR A 202 23.95 14.96 5.53
CA TYR A 202 23.34 16.20 6.00
C TYR A 202 24.33 17.11 6.75
N THR A 203 25.21 16.52 7.56
CA THR A 203 26.26 17.28 8.27
C THR A 203 27.32 17.82 7.30
N TRP A 204 27.66 17.07 6.26
CA TRP A 204 28.59 17.52 5.21
C TRP A 204 28.03 18.67 4.37
N ASP A 205 26.72 18.70 4.15
CA ASP A 205 26.04 19.78 3.42
C ASP A 205 25.87 21.06 4.26
N GLY A 206 26.45 21.11 5.46
CA GLY A 206 26.46 22.27 6.36
C GLY A 206 25.46 22.20 7.51
N GLY A 207 24.76 21.07 7.67
CA GLY A 207 23.87 20.84 8.81
C GLY A 207 24.61 20.71 10.14
N PHE A 208 24.02 21.23 11.22
CA PHE A 208 24.55 21.10 12.57
C PHE A 208 23.81 19.99 13.33
N ASN A 209 24.53 18.97 13.79
CA ASN A 209 23.94 17.89 14.59
C ASN A 209 23.72 18.35 16.04
N GLN A 210 22.45 18.38 16.47
CA GLN A 210 22.03 18.81 17.82
C GLN A 210 21.56 17.64 18.71
N ASP A 211 22.09 16.42 18.50
CA ASP A 211 21.66 15.22 19.24
C ASP A 211 21.81 15.33 20.77
N TYR A 212 22.65 16.25 21.26
CA TYR A 212 23.01 16.44 22.65
C TYR A 212 22.12 17.42 23.45
N GLU A 213 21.28 18.24 22.81
CA GLU A 213 20.56 19.35 23.48
C GLU A 213 19.16 19.02 23.99
N ILE A 214 18.57 17.88 23.60
CA ILE A 214 17.24 17.46 24.07
C ILE A 214 17.41 16.44 25.19
N MET A 215 17.55 16.95 26.42
CA MET A 215 17.47 16.20 27.69
C MET A 215 16.41 16.83 28.59
#